data_AF-A0A2G9HI89-F1
#
_entry.id   AF-A0A2G9HI89-F1
#
_cell.length_a   1.000
_cell.length_b   1.000
_cell.length_c   1.000
_cell.angle_alpha   90.00
_cell.angle_beta   90.00
_cell.angle_gamma   90.00
#
_symmetry.space_group_name_H-M   'P 1'
#
loop_
_entity.id
_entity.type
_entity.pdbx_description
1 polymer ?
#
loop_
_entity_poly.entity_id
_entity_poly.type
_entity_poly.pdbx_seq_one_letter_code
_entity_poly.pdbx_strand_id
1 'polypeptide(L)'
;MSSWEHFGEVANMAQLMGIDAVRLIGMIVKAASTARMHKKNCRQFAQHLKLIGNLLESLRISELKKYPETREPLEQLEDALRRSYILVHSCQDRSYLYLLAMGWNIVYQFRKAQNEIDRYLKIIPLITLVDNARVRERIEMIERDQHEYTLDDEDRKVQDILKREPSRHDTIVLKKTLSCSYPNLPITEAIKKENEKLQLELQQSQAHLDVHQCEVIQHLLDVTEAVAATASPGKSTPLKESKVEKGYVDVNNERGHYDKNYSNDSEKQAASGNTSSVSSRHDLLSSKCSREEWHSDLLGCCSEPLLCIKTLFFPCGTLSRIASVATDRHISPAEACNDLMAYSLILSCCCYTCCIRRKLRRTLNIKGGLFDDFLSHLMCCCCALVQEWREVEIREVKGSHVTKTSPPTIQYIEY
;
A
#
# COMPACT_ATOMS: atom_id res chain seq x y z
N MET A 1 -4.57 30.81 9.78
CA MET A 1 -4.44 30.55 8.34
C MET A 1 -5.50 29.54 7.92
N SER A 2 -6.16 29.74 6.78
CA SER A 2 -7.31 28.93 6.37
C SER A 2 -6.86 27.53 5.94
N SER A 3 -7.27 26.52 6.71
CA SER A 3 -6.99 25.08 6.53
C SER A 3 -7.25 24.48 5.13
N TRP A 4 -7.83 25.25 4.22
CA TRP A 4 -8.18 24.87 2.85
C TRP A 4 -7.02 25.08 1.86
N GLU A 5 -6.04 25.90 2.20
CA GLU A 5 -4.82 26.10 1.38
C GLU A 5 -3.97 24.82 1.28
N HIS A 6 -4.19 23.87 2.20
CA HIS A 6 -3.41 22.63 2.29
C HIS A 6 -3.74 21.62 1.19
N PHE A 7 -4.94 21.70 0.60
CA PHE A 7 -5.44 20.69 -0.34
C PHE A 7 -5.51 21.18 -1.79
N GLY A 8 -5.43 22.49 -2.05
CA GLY A 8 -5.67 23.07 -3.37
C GLY A 8 -4.52 23.89 -3.92
N GLU A 9 -4.08 23.56 -5.14
CA GLU A 9 -3.45 24.56 -6.00
C GLU A 9 -4.47 25.66 -6.29
N VAL A 10 -4.09 26.92 -6.09
CA VAL A 10 -4.90 28.08 -6.48
C VAL A 10 -5.31 28.01 -7.96
N ALA A 11 -4.48 27.39 -8.80
CA ALA A 11 -4.76 27.11 -10.21
C ALA A 11 -5.99 26.20 -10.41
N ASN A 12 -6.15 25.15 -9.58
CA ASN A 12 -7.31 24.27 -9.66
C ASN A 12 -8.59 24.96 -9.19
N MET A 13 -8.49 25.90 -8.23
CA MET A 13 -9.63 26.71 -7.83
C MET A 13 -10.06 27.70 -8.93
N ALA A 14 -9.09 28.34 -9.59
CA ALA A 14 -9.35 29.26 -10.71
C ALA A 14 -10.03 28.55 -11.91
N GLN A 15 -9.65 27.29 -12.20
CA GLN A 15 -10.29 26.48 -13.25
C GLN A 15 -11.75 26.11 -12.95
N LEU A 16 -12.16 26.16 -11.68
CA LEU A 16 -13.51 25.84 -11.24
C LEU A 16 -14.41 27.09 -11.12
N MET A 17 -13.88 28.27 -11.45
CA MET A 17 -14.61 29.53 -11.41
C MET A 17 -15.73 29.52 -12.47
N GLY A 18 -16.91 30.02 -12.09
CA GLY A 18 -18.07 30.08 -12.98
C GLY A 18 -18.82 28.75 -13.18
N ILE A 19 -18.35 27.65 -12.58
CA ILE A 19 -19.12 26.40 -12.51
C ILE A 19 -20.22 26.56 -11.45
N ASP A 20 -21.45 26.20 -11.80
CA ASP A 20 -22.60 26.23 -10.91
C ASP A 20 -22.58 25.11 -9.86
N ALA A 21 -23.33 25.30 -8.78
CA ALA A 21 -23.39 24.37 -7.65
C ALA A 21 -23.77 22.93 -8.05
N VAL A 22 -24.74 22.73 -8.94
CA VAL A 22 -25.22 21.38 -9.33
C VAL A 22 -24.15 20.64 -10.10
N ARG A 23 -23.47 21.32 -11.03
CA ARG A 23 -22.35 20.75 -11.78
C ARG A 23 -21.15 20.45 -10.89
N LEU A 24 -20.83 21.32 -9.93
CA LEU A 24 -19.79 21.06 -8.92
C LEU A 24 -20.08 19.78 -8.13
N ILE A 25 -21.33 19.60 -7.67
CA ILE A 25 -21.75 18.38 -6.97
C ILE A 25 -21.55 17.14 -7.85
N GLY A 26 -21.92 17.20 -9.13
CA GLY A 26 -21.68 16.12 -10.09
C GLY A 26 -20.19 15.76 -10.22
N MET A 27 -19.31 16.77 -10.26
CA MET A 27 -17.86 16.57 -10.30
C MET A 27 -17.34 15.94 -9.00
N ILE A 28 -17.83 16.36 -7.84
CA ILE A 28 -17.47 15.79 -6.53
C ILE A 28 -17.88 14.32 -6.46
N VAL A 29 -19.09 13.98 -6.88
CA VAL A 29 -19.59 12.60 -6.91
C VAL A 29 -18.70 11.73 -7.79
N LYS A 30 -18.28 12.23 -8.95
CA LYS A 30 -17.36 11.52 -9.85
C LYS A 30 -16.01 11.29 -9.18
N ALA A 31 -15.40 12.33 -8.60
CA ALA A 31 -14.12 12.22 -7.91
C ALA A 31 -14.18 11.26 -6.71
N ALA A 32 -15.28 11.28 -5.94
CA ALA A 32 -15.48 10.38 -4.81
C ALA A 32 -15.55 8.90 -5.25
N SER A 33 -16.05 8.61 -6.45
CA SER A 33 -16.11 7.25 -6.98
C SER A 33 -14.74 6.69 -7.36
N THR A 34 -13.78 7.57 -7.67
CA THR A 34 -12.41 7.24 -8.07
C THR A 34 -11.37 7.46 -6.97
N ALA A 35 -11.80 7.81 -5.76
CA ALA A 35 -10.92 8.03 -4.62
C ALA A 35 -10.10 6.77 -4.26
N ARG A 36 -8.80 6.96 -4.04
CA ARG A 36 -7.87 5.89 -3.61
C ARG A 36 -7.84 5.74 -2.09
N MET A 37 -7.96 6.87 -1.38
CA MET A 37 -7.97 6.97 0.09
C MET A 37 -9.30 7.52 0.61
N HIS A 38 -9.57 7.34 1.91
CA HIS A 38 -10.77 7.85 2.59
C HIS A 38 -12.09 7.54 1.84
N LYS A 39 -12.18 6.35 1.23
CA LYS A 39 -13.28 5.98 0.32
C LYS A 39 -14.65 6.10 0.98
N LYS A 40 -14.77 5.67 2.24
CA LYS A 40 -16.02 5.76 3.00
C LYS A 40 -16.44 7.21 3.20
N ASN A 41 -15.53 8.06 3.69
CA ASN A 41 -15.79 9.48 3.91
C ASN A 41 -16.15 10.20 2.59
N CYS A 42 -15.41 9.94 1.51
CA CYS A 42 -15.69 10.50 0.19
C CYS A 42 -17.09 10.12 -0.31
N ARG A 43 -17.49 8.84 -0.16
CA ARG A 43 -18.81 8.34 -0.59
C ARG A 43 -19.94 8.95 0.24
N GLN A 44 -19.78 9.00 1.56
CA GLN A 44 -20.76 9.60 2.48
C GLN A 44 -20.97 11.08 2.17
N PHE A 45 -19.86 11.82 2.04
CA PHE A 45 -19.92 13.25 1.70
C PHE A 45 -20.55 13.48 0.31
N ALA A 46 -20.22 12.66 -0.68
CA ALA A 46 -20.84 12.72 -2.00
C ALA A 46 -22.35 12.38 -1.97
N GLN A 47 -22.78 11.46 -1.11
CA GLN A 47 -24.20 11.14 -0.92
C GLN A 47 -24.96 12.33 -0.30
N HIS A 48 -24.38 12.94 0.73
CA HIS A 48 -24.91 14.14 1.36
C HIS A 48 -25.09 15.28 0.33
N LEU A 49 -24.04 15.53 -0.48
CA LEU A 49 -24.10 16.52 -1.54
C LEU A 49 -25.13 16.22 -2.64
N LYS A 50 -25.47 14.95 -2.90
CA LYS A 50 -26.57 14.62 -3.84
C LYS A 50 -27.93 15.05 -3.30
N LEU A 51 -28.18 14.90 -2.00
CA LEU A 51 -29.43 15.39 -1.39
C LEU A 51 -29.55 16.90 -1.58
N ILE A 52 -28.44 17.61 -1.39
CA ILE A 52 -28.32 19.04 -1.61
C ILE A 52 -28.57 19.39 -3.08
N GLY A 53 -27.92 18.69 -4.01
CA GLY A 53 -28.12 18.91 -5.45
C GLY A 53 -29.59 18.79 -5.85
N ASN A 54 -30.29 17.76 -5.36
CA ASN A 54 -31.72 17.57 -5.58
C ASN A 54 -32.56 18.74 -5.04
N LEU A 55 -32.22 19.26 -3.86
CA LEU A 55 -32.87 20.44 -3.28
C LEU A 55 -32.64 21.67 -4.16
N LEU A 56 -31.39 21.93 -4.55
CA LEU A 56 -31.00 23.06 -5.39
C LEU A 56 -31.72 23.05 -6.75
N GLU A 57 -31.83 21.90 -7.41
CA GLU A 57 -32.60 21.76 -8.66
C GLU A 57 -34.07 22.13 -8.46
N SER A 58 -34.67 21.70 -7.35
CA SER A 58 -36.09 21.99 -7.06
C SER A 58 -36.35 23.43 -6.65
N LEU A 59 -35.36 24.11 -6.07
CA LEU A 59 -35.39 25.54 -5.76
C LEU A 59 -35.13 26.42 -6.99
N ARG A 60 -34.73 25.84 -8.14
CA ARG A 60 -34.33 26.57 -9.34
C ARG A 60 -33.32 27.68 -9.04
N ILE A 61 -32.12 27.31 -8.55
CA ILE A 61 -31.12 28.27 -8.03
C ILE A 61 -30.80 29.42 -8.98
N SER A 62 -30.88 29.20 -10.30
CA SER A 62 -30.65 30.23 -11.31
C SER A 62 -31.60 31.42 -11.18
N GLU A 63 -32.82 31.19 -10.69
CA GLU A 63 -33.79 32.25 -10.38
C GLU A 63 -33.45 32.93 -9.06
N LEU A 64 -33.03 32.17 -8.05
CA LEU A 64 -32.62 32.70 -6.75
C LEU A 64 -31.38 33.61 -6.86
N LYS A 65 -30.45 33.34 -7.78
CA LYS A 65 -29.29 34.20 -8.01
C LYS A 65 -29.64 35.61 -8.50
N LYS A 66 -30.85 35.84 -9.03
CA LYS A 66 -31.29 37.15 -9.51
C LYS A 66 -31.60 38.12 -8.37
N TYR A 67 -31.90 37.60 -7.18
CA TYR A 67 -32.22 38.42 -6.02
C TYR A 67 -30.96 38.72 -5.21
N PRO A 68 -30.71 39.99 -4.86
CA PRO A 68 -29.50 40.38 -4.13
C PRO A 68 -29.38 39.71 -2.76
N GLU A 69 -30.49 39.43 -2.09
CA GLU A 69 -30.54 38.84 -0.75
C GLU A 69 -30.07 37.38 -0.72
N THR A 70 -30.32 36.63 -1.79
CA THR A 70 -29.91 35.20 -1.91
C THR A 70 -28.63 35.00 -2.70
N ARG A 71 -28.16 36.02 -3.42
CA ARG A 71 -26.98 35.94 -4.27
C ARG A 71 -25.70 35.63 -3.48
N GLU A 72 -25.42 36.39 -2.42
CA GLU A 72 -24.20 36.21 -1.62
C GLU A 72 -24.14 34.82 -0.96
N PRO A 73 -25.19 34.32 -0.28
CA PRO A 73 -25.19 32.95 0.25
C PRO A 73 -24.99 31.86 -0.82
N LEU A 74 -25.51 32.06 -2.03
CA LEU A 74 -25.32 31.12 -3.15
C LEU A 74 -23.89 31.13 -3.68
N GLU A 75 -23.25 32.29 -3.78
CA GLU A 75 -21.84 32.41 -4.16
C GLU A 75 -20.93 31.74 -3.11
N GLN A 76 -21.22 31.94 -1.81
CA GLN A 76 -20.49 31.29 -0.71
C GLN A 76 -20.68 29.77 -0.70
N LEU A 77 -21.88 29.27 -1.03
CA LEU A 77 -22.14 27.85 -1.22
C LEU A 77 -21.31 27.27 -2.36
N GLU A 78 -21.24 27.97 -3.50
CA GLU A 78 -20.42 27.52 -4.63
C GLU A 78 -18.93 27.49 -4.29
N ASP A 79 -18.43 28.48 -3.56
CA ASP A 79 -17.05 28.48 -3.08
C ASP A 79 -16.76 27.33 -2.11
N ALA A 80 -17.69 27.04 -1.20
CA ALA A 80 -17.57 25.87 -0.32
C ALA A 80 -17.56 24.56 -1.11
N LEU A 81 -18.38 24.45 -2.16
CA LEU A 81 -18.39 23.30 -3.07
C LEU A 81 -17.10 23.17 -3.88
N ARG A 82 -16.50 24.28 -4.33
CA ARG A 82 -15.18 24.26 -5.02
C ARG A 82 -14.08 23.72 -4.09
N ARG A 83 -14.02 24.21 -2.85
CA ARG A 83 -13.10 23.69 -1.81
C ARG A 83 -13.34 22.21 -1.50
N SER A 84 -14.61 21.82 -1.48
CA SER A 84 -15.05 20.43 -1.26
C SER A 84 -14.62 19.49 -2.40
N TYR A 85 -14.68 19.96 -3.66
CA TYR A 85 -14.15 19.23 -4.80
C TYR A 85 -12.65 19.01 -4.69
N ILE A 86 -11.90 20.04 -4.34
CA ILE A 86 -10.45 19.95 -4.13
C ILE A 86 -10.12 18.91 -3.04
N LEU A 87 -10.82 18.94 -1.92
CA LEU A 87 -10.66 17.96 -0.84
C LEU A 87 -10.88 16.53 -1.34
N VAL A 88 -12.00 16.26 -2.01
CA VAL A 88 -12.32 14.91 -2.51
C VAL A 88 -11.34 14.48 -3.61
N HIS A 89 -10.96 15.38 -4.50
CA HIS A 89 -9.99 15.12 -5.57
C HIS A 89 -8.59 14.79 -5.00
N SER A 90 -8.19 15.44 -3.89
CA SER A 90 -6.91 15.16 -3.24
C SER A 90 -6.81 13.69 -2.77
N CYS A 91 -7.93 13.07 -2.40
CA CYS A 91 -7.98 11.64 -2.02
C CYS A 91 -7.76 10.68 -3.21
N GLN A 92 -7.65 11.18 -4.43
CA GLN A 92 -7.37 10.39 -5.63
C GLN A 92 -5.90 10.47 -6.06
N ASP A 93 -5.30 11.65 -6.06
CA ASP A 93 -4.02 11.87 -6.78
C ASP A 93 -2.82 12.27 -5.92
N ARG A 94 -2.99 12.56 -4.62
CA ARG A 94 -1.85 12.84 -3.74
C ARG A 94 -1.02 11.59 -3.41
N SER A 95 0.15 11.80 -2.81
CA SER A 95 0.95 10.72 -2.22
C SER A 95 0.10 9.95 -1.23
N TYR A 96 0.16 8.63 -1.34
CA TYR A 96 -0.52 7.74 -0.42
C TYR A 96 -0.02 7.91 1.01
N LEU A 97 1.31 8.03 1.20
CA LEU A 97 1.92 8.24 2.52
C LEU A 97 1.53 9.60 3.12
N TYR A 98 1.50 10.66 2.31
CA TYR A 98 1.02 11.96 2.75
C TYR A 98 -0.45 11.92 3.21
N LEU A 99 -1.33 11.28 2.42
CA LEU A 99 -2.74 11.15 2.79
C LEU A 99 -2.94 10.33 4.08
N LEU A 100 -2.12 9.30 4.32
CA LEU A 100 -2.13 8.57 5.59
C LEU A 100 -1.67 9.44 6.76
N ALA A 101 -0.55 10.16 6.61
CA ALA A 101 -0.04 11.06 7.63
C ALA A 101 -1.07 12.14 7.98
N MET A 102 -1.76 12.67 6.98
CA MET A 102 -2.78 13.72 7.11
C MET A 102 -4.20 13.20 7.40
N GLY A 103 -4.37 11.89 7.68
CA GLY A 103 -5.68 11.25 7.73
C GLY A 103 -6.70 11.93 8.66
N TRP A 104 -6.30 12.32 9.87
CA TRP A 104 -7.19 13.04 10.79
C TRP A 104 -7.50 14.47 10.35
N ASN A 105 -6.55 15.15 9.70
CA ASN A 105 -6.80 16.47 9.14
C ASN A 105 -7.85 16.39 8.02
N ILE A 106 -7.75 15.38 7.14
CA ILE A 106 -8.72 15.12 6.07
C ILE A 106 -10.11 14.83 6.66
N VAL A 107 -10.20 13.96 7.67
CA VAL A 107 -11.44 13.67 8.41
C VAL A 107 -12.06 14.94 8.98
N TYR A 108 -11.24 15.81 9.58
CA TYR A 108 -11.69 17.10 10.07
C TYR A 108 -12.19 18.02 8.94
N GLN A 109 -11.52 18.05 7.78
CA GLN A 109 -11.99 18.85 6.64
C GLN A 109 -13.34 18.40 6.11
N PHE A 110 -13.61 17.09 6.04
CA PHE A 110 -14.92 16.59 5.61
C PHE A 110 -16.04 17.10 6.52
N ARG A 111 -15.83 17.00 7.84
CA ARG A 111 -16.77 17.53 8.84
C ARG A 111 -16.96 19.03 8.68
N LYS A 112 -15.86 19.76 8.50
CA LYS A 112 -15.88 21.21 8.33
C LYS A 112 -16.62 21.63 7.05
N ALA A 113 -16.35 20.98 5.92
CA ALA A 113 -17.03 21.24 4.65
C ALA A 113 -18.53 20.98 4.75
N GLN A 114 -18.94 19.84 5.30
CA GLN A 114 -20.36 19.52 5.47
C GLN A 114 -21.05 20.60 6.30
N ASN A 115 -20.51 20.94 7.46
CA ASN A 115 -21.08 21.98 8.34
C ASN A 115 -21.16 23.36 7.67
N GLU A 116 -20.14 23.72 6.89
CA GLU A 116 -20.09 24.99 6.15
C GLU A 116 -21.17 25.04 5.06
N ILE A 117 -21.32 23.96 4.29
CA ILE A 117 -22.34 23.84 3.24
C ILE A 117 -23.76 23.84 3.86
N ASP A 118 -23.99 23.04 4.90
CA ASP A 118 -25.27 22.98 5.62
C ASP A 118 -25.68 24.34 6.16
N ARG A 119 -24.73 25.14 6.64
CA ARG A 119 -24.99 26.49 7.13
C ARG A 119 -25.50 27.40 6.01
N TYR A 120 -24.87 27.41 4.84
CA TYR A 120 -25.34 28.23 3.71
C TYR A 120 -26.70 27.78 3.20
N LEU A 121 -26.96 26.46 3.21
CA LEU A 121 -28.26 25.90 2.86
C LEU A 121 -29.37 26.21 3.85
N LYS A 122 -29.08 26.60 5.09
CA LYS A 122 -30.12 27.10 6.01
C LYS A 122 -30.47 28.56 5.71
N ILE A 123 -29.50 29.35 5.25
CA ILE A 123 -29.70 30.77 4.94
C ILE A 123 -30.55 30.94 3.67
N ILE A 124 -30.31 30.13 2.64
CA ILE A 124 -31.01 30.25 1.33
C ILE A 124 -32.54 30.10 1.47
N PRO A 125 -33.08 29.03 2.11
CA PRO A 125 -34.50 28.86 2.33
C PRO A 125 -35.09 29.88 3.31
N LEU A 126 -34.37 30.35 4.34
CA LEU A 126 -34.91 31.33 5.29
C LEU A 126 -35.29 32.67 4.62
N ILE A 127 -34.65 33.01 3.49
CA ILE A 127 -34.97 34.21 2.71
C ILE A 127 -36.12 33.95 1.72
N THR A 128 -36.38 32.69 1.34
CA THR A 128 -37.36 32.31 0.31
C THR A 128 -38.48 31.38 0.78
N LEU A 129 -38.61 31.11 2.08
CA LEU A 129 -39.62 30.20 2.65
C LEU A 129 -40.99 30.87 2.67
N VAL A 130 -41.52 31.03 1.46
CA VAL A 130 -42.94 31.09 1.14
C VAL A 130 -43.42 29.63 1.01
N ASP A 131 -44.14 29.13 2.02
CA ASP A 131 -45.08 27.98 2.00
C ASP A 131 -44.84 26.79 1.04
N ASN A 132 -43.63 26.22 0.97
CA ASN A 132 -43.38 24.99 0.20
C ASN A 132 -43.07 23.78 1.11
N ALA A 133 -44.09 22.98 1.42
CA ALA A 133 -43.97 21.79 2.25
C ALA A 133 -42.95 20.76 1.73
N ARG A 134 -42.82 20.63 0.40
CA ARG A 134 -41.88 19.69 -0.24
C ARG A 134 -40.43 20.13 -0.09
N VAL A 135 -40.16 21.43 -0.11
CA VAL A 135 -38.83 21.99 0.15
C VAL A 135 -38.44 21.77 1.61
N ARG A 136 -39.39 21.98 2.53
CA ARG A 136 -39.19 21.75 3.97
C ARG A 136 -38.79 20.30 4.27
N GLU A 137 -39.52 19.32 3.75
CA GLU A 137 -39.20 17.89 3.93
C GLU A 137 -37.78 17.55 3.46
N ARG A 138 -37.34 18.11 2.33
CA ARG A 138 -35.99 17.87 1.80
C ARG A 138 -34.89 18.50 2.67
N ILE A 139 -35.14 19.68 3.24
CA ILE A 139 -34.21 20.29 4.20
C ILE A 139 -34.11 19.41 5.43
N GLU A 140 -35.22 18.92 5.97
CA GLU A 140 -35.22 18.00 7.12
C GLU A 140 -34.47 16.68 6.82
N MET A 141 -34.52 16.18 5.57
CA MET A 141 -33.70 15.04 5.16
C MET A 141 -32.20 15.36 5.19
N ILE A 142 -31.79 16.52 4.69
CA ILE A 142 -30.38 16.96 4.68
C ILE A 142 -29.89 17.19 6.12
N GLU A 143 -30.69 17.82 6.97
CA GLU A 143 -30.32 18.07 8.36
C GLU A 143 -30.14 16.78 9.17
N ARG A 144 -30.92 15.74 8.87
CA ARG A 144 -30.76 14.42 9.49
C ARG A 144 -29.55 13.65 8.97
N ASP A 145 -29.04 14.01 7.79
CA ASP A 145 -27.93 13.31 7.13
C ASP A 145 -26.56 13.79 7.64
N GLN A 146 -26.37 13.70 8.96
CA GLN A 146 -25.11 14.03 9.61
C GLN A 146 -24.19 12.81 9.67
N HIS A 147 -23.03 12.92 9.01
CA HIS A 147 -22.09 11.83 8.90
C HIS A 147 -20.98 11.92 9.94
N GLU A 148 -20.74 10.82 10.64
CA GLU A 148 -19.52 10.64 11.42
C GLU A 148 -18.38 10.21 10.49
N TYR A 149 -17.53 11.16 10.13
CA TYR A 149 -16.30 10.90 9.38
C TYR A 149 -15.24 10.26 10.28
N THR A 150 -14.64 9.17 9.83
CA THR A 150 -13.68 8.38 10.62
C THR A 150 -12.43 8.01 9.81
N LEU A 151 -11.33 7.73 10.51
CA LEU A 151 -10.15 7.07 9.95
C LEU A 151 -10.22 5.56 10.24
N ASP A 152 -9.90 4.73 9.26
CA ASP A 152 -9.88 3.27 9.41
C ASP A 152 -8.81 2.84 10.44
N ASP A 153 -9.08 1.81 11.23
CA ASP A 153 -8.18 1.41 12.34
C ASP A 153 -6.80 0.94 11.86
N GLU A 154 -6.73 0.36 10.66
CA GLU A 154 -5.46 0.00 10.04
C GLU A 154 -4.68 1.23 9.59
N ASP A 155 -5.35 2.24 9.04
CA ASP A 155 -4.72 3.51 8.65
C ASP A 155 -4.21 4.28 9.89
N ARG A 156 -4.92 4.20 11.02
CA ARG A 156 -4.46 4.78 12.31
C ARG A 156 -3.12 4.19 12.76
N LYS A 157 -2.99 2.86 12.71
CA LYS A 157 -1.74 2.16 13.10
C LYS A 157 -0.58 2.60 12.20
N VAL A 158 -0.82 2.69 10.89
CA VAL A 158 0.22 3.14 9.94
C VAL A 158 0.55 4.61 10.15
N GLN A 159 -0.42 5.46 10.46
CA GLN A 159 -0.17 6.87 10.77
C GLN A 159 0.77 7.04 11.97
N ASP A 160 0.63 6.23 13.02
CA ASP A 160 1.52 6.29 14.18
C ASP A 160 2.95 5.83 13.87
N ILE A 161 3.12 4.95 12.89
CA ILE A 161 4.43 4.61 12.33
C ILE A 161 5.03 5.82 11.62
N LEU A 162 4.24 6.53 10.80
CA LEU A 162 4.70 7.67 10.00
C LEU A 162 5.13 8.88 10.85
N LYS A 163 4.68 9.00 12.10
CA LYS A 163 5.05 10.12 13.01
C LYS A 163 6.43 10.00 13.64
N ARG A 164 7.10 8.85 13.49
CA ARG A 164 8.39 8.56 14.13
C ARG A 164 9.35 7.89 13.14
N GLU A 165 10.57 7.65 13.58
CA GLU A 165 11.50 6.83 12.82
C GLU A 165 10.99 5.37 12.74
N PRO A 166 10.94 4.77 11.54
CA PRO A 166 10.42 3.43 11.34
C PRO A 166 11.46 2.37 11.74
N SER A 167 11.05 1.41 12.56
CA SER A 167 11.83 0.21 12.84
C SER A 167 11.89 -0.74 11.63
N ARG A 168 12.72 -1.79 11.72
CA ARG A 168 12.75 -2.84 10.69
C ARG A 168 11.39 -3.54 10.51
N HIS A 169 10.60 -3.67 11.56
CA HIS A 169 9.25 -4.21 11.44
C HIS A 169 8.31 -3.21 10.76
N ASP A 170 8.40 -1.94 11.13
CA ASP A 170 7.59 -0.86 10.56
C ASP A 170 7.81 -0.71 9.05
N THR A 171 9.05 -0.83 8.58
CA THR A 171 9.34 -0.80 7.14
C THR A 171 8.70 -1.97 6.37
N ILE A 172 8.55 -3.15 7.00
CA ILE A 172 7.83 -4.28 6.40
C ILE A 172 6.33 -3.96 6.30
N VAL A 173 5.75 -3.39 7.36
CA VAL A 173 4.34 -2.96 7.36
C VAL A 173 4.10 -1.91 6.28
N LEU A 174 4.95 -0.88 6.20
CA LEU A 174 4.86 0.18 5.18
C LEU A 174 4.96 -0.37 3.76
N LYS A 175 5.89 -1.30 3.50
CA LYS A 175 5.97 -1.97 2.18
C LYS A 175 4.69 -2.70 1.83
N LYS A 176 4.15 -3.47 2.78
CA LYS A 176 2.89 -4.20 2.57
C LYS A 176 1.77 -3.23 2.22
N THR A 177 1.64 -2.15 2.99
CA THR A 177 0.61 -1.12 2.77
C THR A 177 0.78 -0.43 1.41
N LEU A 178 2.02 -0.11 1.01
CA LEU A 178 2.33 0.45 -0.31
C LEU A 178 1.99 -0.51 -1.45
N SER A 179 2.35 -1.80 -1.34
CA SER A 179 2.00 -2.82 -2.32
C SER A 179 0.47 -2.96 -2.49
N CYS A 180 -0.30 -2.84 -1.40
CA CYS A 180 -1.76 -2.83 -1.46
C CYS A 180 -2.31 -1.60 -2.20
N SER A 181 -1.69 -0.44 -2.04
CA SER A 181 -2.10 0.82 -2.69
C SER A 181 -1.71 0.88 -4.17
N TYR A 182 -0.71 0.10 -4.56
CA TYR A 182 -0.16 -0.01 -5.91
C TYR A 182 -0.16 -1.47 -6.40
N PRO A 183 -1.33 -2.12 -6.57
CA PRO A 183 -1.42 -3.56 -6.83
C PRO A 183 -0.70 -4.00 -8.12
N ASN A 184 -0.61 -3.11 -9.11
CA ASN A 184 -0.09 -3.41 -10.44
C ASN A 184 1.36 -2.95 -10.65
N LEU A 185 2.05 -2.47 -9.62
CA LEU A 185 3.44 -1.99 -9.72
C LEU A 185 4.35 -2.80 -8.80
N PRO A 186 5.60 -3.10 -9.22
CA PRO A 186 6.64 -3.59 -8.32
C PRO A 186 6.85 -2.62 -7.15
N ILE A 187 7.13 -3.15 -5.95
CA ILE A 187 7.27 -2.32 -4.73
C ILE A 187 8.36 -1.25 -4.87
N THR A 188 9.45 -1.53 -5.57
CA THR A 188 10.53 -0.56 -5.83
C THR A 188 10.05 0.62 -6.69
N GLU A 189 9.22 0.36 -7.70
CA GLU A 189 8.61 1.41 -8.54
C GLU A 189 7.51 2.16 -7.78
N ALA A 190 6.73 1.46 -6.94
CA ALA A 190 5.73 2.09 -6.08
C ALA A 190 6.37 3.07 -5.09
N ILE A 191 7.48 2.68 -4.45
CA ILE A 191 8.26 3.55 -3.54
C ILE A 191 8.81 4.76 -4.31
N LYS A 192 9.37 4.55 -5.51
CA LYS A 192 9.87 5.64 -6.35
C LYS A 192 8.76 6.63 -6.69
N LYS A 193 7.60 6.13 -7.12
CA LYS A 193 6.43 6.95 -7.47
C LYS A 193 5.89 7.73 -6.27
N GLU A 194 5.90 7.14 -5.07
CA GLU A 194 5.53 7.85 -3.85
C GLU A 194 6.53 8.97 -3.52
N ASN A 195 7.83 8.72 -3.66
CA ASN A 195 8.85 9.73 -3.46
C ASN A 195 8.67 10.92 -4.43
N GLU A 196 8.44 10.64 -5.72
CA GLU A 196 8.15 11.68 -6.74
C GLU A 196 6.92 12.53 -6.36
N LYS A 197 5.85 11.90 -5.85
CA LYS A 197 4.65 12.62 -5.40
C LYS A 197 4.91 13.48 -4.16
N LEU A 198 5.64 12.95 -3.17
CA LEU A 198 6.01 13.70 -1.97
C LEU A 198 6.91 14.90 -2.30
N GLN A 199 7.83 14.77 -3.27
CA GLN A 199 8.65 15.89 -3.73
C GLN A 199 7.80 17.00 -4.38
N LEU A 200 6.80 16.62 -5.18
CA LEU A 200 5.86 17.59 -5.76
C LEU A 200 5.06 18.31 -4.66
N GLU A 201 4.57 17.57 -3.67
CA GLU A 201 3.85 18.14 -2.51
C GLU A 201 4.73 19.06 -1.66
N LEU A 202 6.02 18.73 -1.53
CA LEU A 202 7.00 19.58 -0.84
C LEU A 202 7.19 20.90 -1.59
N GLN A 203 7.40 20.85 -2.91
CA GLN A 203 7.55 22.04 -3.74
C GLN A 203 6.31 22.94 -3.66
N GLN A 204 5.11 22.34 -3.69
CA GLN A 204 3.86 23.07 -3.51
C GLN A 204 3.80 23.74 -2.14
N SER A 205 4.10 23.00 -1.07
CA SER A 205 4.07 23.53 0.30
C SER A 205 5.08 24.67 0.52
N GLN A 206 6.25 24.57 -0.11
CA GLN A 206 7.26 25.63 -0.12
C GLN A 206 6.78 26.88 -0.86
N ALA A 207 6.15 26.72 -2.03
CA ALA A 207 5.57 27.84 -2.78
C ALA A 207 4.47 28.57 -1.99
N HIS A 208 3.78 27.84 -1.10
CA HIS A 208 2.76 28.37 -0.19
C HIS A 208 3.31 28.87 1.16
N LEU A 209 4.63 28.80 1.39
CA LEU A 209 5.30 29.20 2.64
C LEU A 209 4.75 28.45 3.87
N ASP A 210 4.29 27.20 3.70
CA ASP A 210 3.77 26.38 4.80
C ASP A 210 4.89 25.54 5.43
N VAL A 211 5.55 26.12 6.44
CA VAL A 211 6.70 25.51 7.12
C VAL A 211 6.33 24.17 7.76
N HIS A 212 5.17 24.09 8.41
CA HIS A 212 4.73 22.87 9.10
C HIS A 212 4.48 21.72 8.11
N GLN A 213 3.83 22.00 6.98
CA GLN A 213 3.67 21.02 5.90
C GLN A 213 5.02 20.55 5.37
N CYS A 214 5.96 21.48 5.15
CA CYS A 214 7.29 21.12 4.66
C CYS A 214 8.01 20.16 5.63
N GLU A 215 7.93 20.39 6.94
CA GLU A 215 8.50 19.51 7.96
C GLU A 215 7.89 18.10 7.91
N VAL A 216 6.56 18.00 7.82
CA VAL A 216 5.87 16.71 7.71
C VAL A 216 6.29 15.97 6.44
N ILE A 217 6.31 16.66 5.29
CA ILE A 217 6.65 16.03 4.01
C ILE A 217 8.13 15.62 3.97
N GLN A 218 9.03 16.43 4.53
CA GLN A 218 10.45 16.09 4.63
C GLN A 218 10.66 14.81 5.47
N HIS A 219 9.97 14.71 6.61
CA HIS A 219 9.99 13.48 7.41
C HIS A 219 9.44 12.27 6.64
N LEU A 220 8.37 12.45 5.85
CA LEU A 220 7.83 11.37 5.01
C LEU A 220 8.80 10.94 3.90
N LEU A 221 9.59 11.86 3.34
CA LEU A 221 10.65 11.53 2.39
C LEU A 221 11.72 10.65 3.06
N ASP A 222 12.17 11.00 4.26
CA ASP A 222 13.16 10.23 5.02
C ASP A 222 12.64 8.81 5.34
N VAL A 223 11.37 8.70 5.76
CA VAL A 223 10.69 7.41 5.97
C VAL A 223 10.65 6.59 4.67
N THR A 224 10.34 7.23 3.55
CA THR A 224 10.26 6.59 2.23
C THR A 224 11.63 6.07 1.79
N GLU A 225 12.70 6.82 2.04
CA GLU A 225 14.08 6.40 1.78
C GLU A 225 14.51 5.21 2.66
N ALA A 226 14.16 5.22 3.95
CA ALA A 226 14.41 4.08 4.83
C ALA A 226 13.70 2.80 4.34
N VAL A 227 12.47 2.94 3.85
CA VAL A 227 11.72 1.84 3.23
C VAL A 227 12.39 1.37 1.93
N ALA A 228 12.89 2.29 1.09
CA ALA A 228 13.62 1.97 -0.14
C ALA A 228 14.93 1.21 0.13
N ALA A 229 15.70 1.63 1.14
CA ALA A 229 16.98 1.00 1.49
C ALA A 229 16.82 -0.48 1.87
N THR A 230 15.71 -0.84 2.52
CA THR A 230 15.42 -2.23 2.86
C THR A 230 14.86 -3.05 1.68
N ALA A 231 14.47 -2.41 0.57
CA ALA A 231 13.87 -3.07 -0.61
C ALA A 231 14.90 -3.51 -1.65
N SER A 232 16.14 -3.01 -1.58
CA SER A 232 17.23 -3.42 -2.47
C SER A 232 17.86 -4.74 -1.99
N PRO A 233 18.15 -5.71 -2.88
CA PRO A 233 18.99 -6.85 -2.54
C PRO A 233 20.44 -6.36 -2.40
N GLY A 234 20.95 -6.35 -1.16
CA GLY A 234 22.37 -6.37 -0.84
C GLY A 234 23.25 -5.21 -1.34
N LYS A 235 23.31 -4.12 -0.56
CA LYS A 235 24.58 -3.41 -0.33
C LYS A 235 24.80 -3.29 1.17
N SER A 236 25.44 -4.31 1.75
CA SER A 236 26.18 -4.12 3.00
C SER A 236 27.37 -3.21 2.67
N THR A 237 27.26 -1.93 3.01
CA THR A 237 28.42 -1.03 3.05
C THR A 237 29.26 -1.39 4.28
N PRO A 238 30.58 -1.59 4.17
CA PRO A 238 31.42 -1.86 5.33
C PRO A 238 31.60 -0.57 6.13
N LEU A 239 31.17 -0.59 7.38
CA LEU A 239 31.63 0.36 8.38
C LEU A 239 33.09 0.04 8.71
N LYS A 240 34.01 0.95 8.41
CA LYS A 240 35.17 1.32 9.24
C LYS A 240 36.12 2.25 8.47
N GLU A 241 36.22 3.49 8.95
CA GLU A 241 37.53 4.12 9.10
C GLU A 241 37.66 4.67 10.52
N SER A 242 38.63 4.10 11.22
CA SER A 242 39.16 4.50 12.50
C SER A 242 40.13 5.67 12.33
N LYS A 243 40.05 6.69 13.20
CA LYS A 243 41.22 7.46 13.61
C LYS A 243 41.30 7.55 15.14
N VAL A 244 42.38 6.97 15.63
CA VAL A 244 43.05 7.11 16.94
C VAL A 244 43.54 8.57 17.04
N GLU A 245 43.57 9.31 18.17
CA GLU A 245 44.41 9.08 19.36
C GLU A 245 44.14 10.09 20.51
N LYS A 246 44.24 9.58 21.75
CA LYS A 246 44.66 10.14 23.06
C LYS A 246 44.03 11.40 23.70
N GLY A 247 43.60 11.17 24.95
CA GLY A 247 43.66 12.11 26.06
C GLY A 247 43.33 11.41 27.40
N TYR A 248 44.36 11.20 28.23
CA TYR A 248 44.29 10.68 29.62
C TYR A 248 43.38 11.54 30.51
N VAL A 249 42.65 10.94 31.48
CA VAL A 249 42.77 11.20 32.94
C VAL A 249 42.15 10.03 33.72
N ASP A 250 42.93 9.56 34.69
CA ASP A 250 42.71 8.57 35.75
C ASP A 250 41.87 9.16 36.91
N VAL A 251 40.91 8.41 37.47
CA VAL A 251 40.55 8.44 38.92
C VAL A 251 39.83 7.13 39.32
N ASN A 252 40.49 6.38 40.21
CA ASN A 252 39.96 5.29 41.06
C ASN A 252 38.68 5.69 41.85
N ASN A 253 37.75 4.76 42.08
CA ASN A 253 37.55 4.22 43.45
C ASN A 253 36.61 2.99 43.56
N GLU A 254 37.03 2.09 44.44
CA GLU A 254 36.26 1.27 45.40
C GLU A 254 35.22 0.21 44.96
N ARG A 255 35.72 -1.04 45.00
CA ARG A 255 35.37 -2.09 46.00
C ARG A 255 33.88 -2.38 46.25
N GLY A 256 33.42 -3.51 45.74
CA GLY A 256 32.18 -4.19 46.16
C GLY A 256 32.29 -5.70 45.93
N HIS A 257 32.47 -6.44 47.03
CA HIS A 257 32.76 -7.87 47.12
C HIS A 257 31.45 -8.62 47.42
N TYR A 258 31.05 -9.60 46.60
CA TYR A 258 30.16 -10.68 47.04
C TYR A 258 30.61 -11.99 46.41
N ASP A 259 31.19 -12.85 47.24
CA ASP A 259 31.43 -14.26 46.95
C ASP A 259 30.13 -15.06 47.12
N LYS A 260 29.87 -15.99 46.21
CA LYS A 260 29.25 -17.27 46.56
C LYS A 260 29.57 -18.34 45.51
N ASN A 261 30.60 -19.12 45.82
CA ASN A 261 30.85 -20.44 45.26
C ASN A 261 29.78 -21.44 45.75
N TYR A 262 29.36 -22.35 44.87
CA TYR A 262 29.36 -23.78 45.17
C TYR A 262 29.85 -24.55 43.94
N SER A 263 30.87 -25.35 44.20
CA SER A 263 31.70 -26.12 43.27
C SER A 263 31.12 -27.50 42.97
N ASN A 264 31.43 -28.02 41.79
CA ASN A 264 32.19 -29.27 41.52
C ASN A 264 31.85 -29.73 40.10
N ASP A 265 32.77 -29.56 39.15
CA ASP A 265 33.86 -30.49 38.81
C ASP A 265 33.31 -31.81 38.27
N SER A 266 33.55 -32.19 37.02
CA SER A 266 34.86 -32.78 36.71
C SER A 266 35.35 -32.53 35.28
N GLU A 267 36.63 -32.20 35.23
CA GLU A 267 37.51 -32.01 34.09
C GLU A 267 37.70 -33.27 33.23
N LYS A 268 38.03 -33.06 31.94
CA LYS A 268 39.33 -33.51 31.39
C LYS A 268 39.86 -32.49 30.39
N GLN A 269 40.99 -31.89 30.76
CA GLN A 269 41.88 -31.08 29.92
C GLN A 269 42.66 -31.97 28.93
N ALA A 270 43.05 -31.41 27.79
CA ALA A 270 44.46 -31.24 27.42
C ALA A 270 44.59 -30.32 26.19
N ALA A 271 45.45 -29.33 26.33
CA ALA A 271 45.74 -28.27 25.38
C ALA A 271 46.77 -28.68 24.31
N SER A 272 46.83 -27.90 23.23
CA SER A 272 48.01 -27.12 22.82
C SER A 272 48.30 -27.17 21.31
N GLY A 273 48.54 -25.99 20.74
CA GLY A 273 49.61 -25.81 19.74
C GLY A 273 49.19 -25.58 18.29
N ASN A 274 49.06 -24.31 17.90
CA ASN A 274 48.99 -23.85 16.51
C ASN A 274 50.30 -24.10 15.75
N THR A 275 50.27 -24.50 14.46
CA THR A 275 51.10 -23.89 13.39
C THR A 275 50.71 -24.31 11.96
N SER A 276 50.40 -23.30 11.14
CA SER A 276 50.78 -23.04 9.73
C SER A 276 50.69 -24.08 8.59
N SER A 277 50.00 -23.60 7.53
CA SER A 277 50.41 -23.48 6.11
C SER A 277 50.46 -24.68 5.14
N VAL A 278 49.57 -24.58 4.15
CA VAL A 278 49.77 -24.72 2.67
C VAL A 278 50.13 -26.10 2.11
N SER A 279 49.26 -26.62 1.22
CA SER A 279 49.53 -27.12 -0.16
C SER A 279 48.31 -27.93 -0.63
N SER A 280 47.51 -27.47 -1.59
CA SER A 280 47.61 -27.62 -3.06
C SER A 280 46.61 -28.64 -3.64
N ARG A 281 45.74 -28.13 -4.52
CA ARG A 281 45.30 -28.67 -5.82
C ARG A 281 44.65 -30.07 -5.89
N HIS A 282 43.47 -30.05 -6.52
CA HIS A 282 42.68 -31.06 -7.26
C HIS A 282 41.21 -30.91 -6.78
N ASP A 283 40.16 -30.73 -7.59
CA ASP A 283 39.97 -30.97 -9.00
C ASP A 283 38.76 -30.18 -9.56
N LEU A 284 38.71 -30.20 -10.88
CA LEU A 284 37.74 -29.69 -11.85
C LEU A 284 36.24 -29.86 -11.49
N LEU A 285 35.42 -28.99 -12.11
CA LEU A 285 33.96 -29.02 -12.27
C LEU A 285 33.12 -28.49 -11.09
N SER A 286 32.81 -27.19 -11.14
CA SER A 286 31.50 -26.72 -10.69
C SER A 286 30.98 -25.67 -11.64
N SER A 287 30.18 -26.12 -12.61
CA SER A 287 29.18 -25.29 -13.27
C SER A 287 28.43 -24.54 -12.18
N LYS A 288 28.69 -23.24 -12.05
CA LYS A 288 27.97 -22.36 -11.13
C LYS A 288 26.60 -22.11 -11.77
N CYS A 289 25.72 -23.11 -11.65
CA CYS A 289 24.30 -22.93 -11.93
C CYS A 289 23.81 -21.84 -10.98
N SER A 290 23.59 -20.65 -11.51
CA SER A 290 22.99 -19.52 -10.79
C SER A 290 21.59 -19.95 -10.37
N ARG A 291 21.40 -20.30 -9.09
CA ARG A 291 20.06 -20.56 -8.53
C ARG A 291 19.30 -19.25 -8.52
N GLU A 292 18.09 -19.26 -9.08
CA GLU A 292 17.24 -18.07 -9.18
C GLU A 292 16.43 -17.88 -7.88
N GLU A 293 16.14 -16.61 -7.56
CA GLU A 293 15.27 -16.21 -6.45
C GLU A 293 13.81 -16.17 -6.91
N TRP A 294 12.84 -16.22 -5.97
CA TRP A 294 11.43 -16.06 -6.31
C TRP A 294 11.21 -14.72 -7.03
N HIS A 295 10.50 -14.72 -8.15
CA HIS A 295 10.17 -13.49 -8.87
C HIS A 295 8.98 -12.75 -8.24
N SER A 296 8.15 -13.45 -7.47
CA SER A 296 6.99 -12.90 -6.76
C SER A 296 7.18 -12.96 -5.24
N ASP A 297 6.83 -11.87 -4.54
CA ASP A 297 6.86 -11.81 -3.07
C ASP A 297 5.75 -12.68 -2.46
N LEU A 298 6.06 -13.35 -1.34
CA LEU A 298 5.13 -14.20 -0.56
C LEU A 298 3.86 -13.45 -0.07
N LEU A 299 3.92 -12.12 -0.01
CA LEU A 299 2.81 -11.24 0.40
C LEU A 299 2.20 -10.44 -0.77
N GLY A 300 2.50 -10.79 -2.02
CA GLY A 300 1.95 -10.15 -3.22
C GLY A 300 0.47 -10.47 -3.53
N CYS A 301 -0.28 -11.10 -2.62
CA CYS A 301 -1.67 -11.48 -2.84
C CYS A 301 -2.60 -10.27 -3.11
N CYS A 302 -2.21 -9.10 -2.61
CA CYS A 302 -2.95 -7.85 -2.80
C CYS A 302 -2.85 -7.29 -4.23
N SER A 303 -1.93 -7.80 -5.05
CA SER A 303 -1.83 -7.43 -6.47
C SER A 303 -2.96 -8.02 -7.32
N GLU A 304 -3.55 -9.16 -6.92
CA GLU A 304 -4.72 -9.77 -7.58
C GLU A 304 -5.69 -10.36 -6.54
N PRO A 305 -6.48 -9.53 -5.85
CA PRO A 305 -7.39 -9.98 -4.79
C PRO A 305 -8.44 -10.98 -5.30
N LEU A 306 -8.83 -10.89 -6.58
CA LEU A 306 -9.76 -11.83 -7.21
C LEU A 306 -9.18 -13.25 -7.34
N LEU A 307 -7.88 -13.37 -7.67
CA LEU A 307 -7.21 -14.67 -7.72
C LEU A 307 -7.06 -15.23 -6.29
N CYS A 308 -6.71 -14.39 -5.32
CA CYS A 308 -6.64 -14.78 -3.91
C CYS A 308 -7.99 -15.27 -3.37
N ILE A 309 -9.09 -14.58 -3.69
CA ILE A 309 -10.47 -14.98 -3.33
C ILE A 309 -10.84 -16.29 -4.04
N LYS A 310 -10.53 -16.43 -5.34
CA LYS A 310 -10.79 -17.65 -6.10
C LYS A 310 -10.02 -18.84 -5.52
N THR A 311 -8.75 -18.68 -5.16
CA THR A 311 -7.92 -19.71 -4.54
C THR A 311 -8.38 -20.03 -3.11
N LEU A 312 -8.96 -19.07 -2.38
CA LEU A 312 -9.54 -19.31 -1.05
C LEU A 312 -10.79 -20.20 -1.12
N PHE A 313 -11.72 -19.92 -2.04
CA PHE A 313 -12.97 -20.68 -2.16
C PHE A 313 -12.84 -21.94 -3.03
N PHE A 314 -11.91 -21.95 -3.98
CA PHE A 314 -11.69 -23.04 -4.95
C PHE A 314 -10.19 -23.28 -5.19
N PRO A 315 -9.43 -23.73 -4.17
CA PRO A 315 -7.98 -23.96 -4.28
C PRO A 315 -7.63 -25.04 -5.30
N CYS A 316 -8.56 -25.96 -5.58
CA CYS A 316 -8.34 -27.16 -6.38
C CYS A 316 -7.81 -26.88 -7.79
N GLY A 317 -8.32 -25.84 -8.47
CA GLY A 317 -7.82 -25.46 -9.80
C GLY A 317 -6.45 -24.78 -9.77
N THR A 318 -6.15 -24.03 -8.69
CA THR A 318 -4.84 -23.39 -8.51
C THR A 318 -3.78 -24.46 -8.20
N LEU A 319 -4.11 -25.33 -7.25
CA LEU A 319 -3.26 -26.42 -6.79
C LEU A 319 -2.99 -27.46 -7.88
N SER A 320 -3.98 -27.80 -8.71
CA SER A 320 -3.80 -28.78 -9.79
C SER A 320 -2.75 -28.33 -10.81
N ARG A 321 -2.73 -27.05 -11.19
CA ARG A 321 -1.72 -26.50 -12.11
C ARG A 321 -0.34 -26.49 -11.46
N ILE A 322 -0.24 -26.00 -10.22
CA ILE A 322 1.03 -25.97 -9.48
C ILE A 322 1.59 -27.38 -9.33
N ALA A 323 0.76 -28.32 -8.87
CA ALA A 323 1.16 -29.70 -8.67
C ALA A 323 1.53 -30.38 -9.99
N SER A 324 0.86 -30.03 -11.10
CA SER A 324 1.20 -30.58 -12.41
C SER A 324 2.62 -30.23 -12.83
N VAL A 325 2.99 -28.95 -12.68
CA VAL A 325 4.35 -28.48 -12.96
C VAL A 325 5.36 -29.01 -11.94
N ALA A 326 4.98 -29.08 -10.66
CA ALA A 326 5.86 -29.57 -9.59
C ALA A 326 6.21 -31.06 -9.73
N THR A 327 5.31 -31.87 -10.31
CA THR A 327 5.46 -33.32 -10.43
C THR A 327 5.78 -33.81 -11.83
N ASP A 328 5.85 -32.91 -12.81
CA ASP A 328 5.99 -33.23 -14.23
C ASP A 328 4.96 -34.26 -14.72
N ARG A 329 3.75 -34.19 -14.16
CA ARG A 329 2.62 -35.08 -14.45
C ARG A 329 1.34 -34.26 -14.46
N HIS A 330 0.49 -34.46 -15.45
CA HIS A 330 -0.83 -33.82 -15.45
C HIS A 330 -1.68 -34.28 -14.24
N ILE A 331 -2.07 -33.33 -13.39
CA ILE A 331 -2.96 -33.52 -12.24
C ILE A 331 -4.26 -32.79 -12.54
N SER A 332 -5.38 -33.51 -12.49
CA SER A 332 -6.69 -32.89 -12.71
C SER A 332 -7.16 -32.07 -11.50
N PRO A 333 -8.02 -31.05 -11.68
CA PRO A 333 -8.61 -30.32 -10.55
C PRO A 333 -9.36 -31.21 -9.57
N ALA A 334 -10.02 -32.28 -10.04
CA ALA A 334 -10.72 -33.24 -9.20
C ALA A 334 -9.75 -34.06 -8.33
N GLU A 335 -8.64 -34.51 -8.90
CA GLU A 335 -7.57 -35.22 -8.18
C GLU A 335 -6.94 -34.32 -7.10
N ALA A 336 -6.60 -33.07 -7.44
CA ALA A 336 -6.07 -32.10 -6.47
C ALA A 336 -7.09 -31.79 -5.36
N CYS A 337 -8.38 -31.75 -5.67
CA CYS A 337 -9.43 -31.54 -4.68
C CYS A 337 -9.58 -32.72 -3.72
N ASN A 338 -9.54 -33.94 -4.24
CA ASN A 338 -9.61 -35.16 -3.44
C ASN A 338 -8.43 -35.27 -2.48
N ASP A 339 -7.21 -35.02 -2.98
CA ASP A 339 -6.01 -35.01 -2.13
C ASP A 339 -6.10 -33.91 -1.07
N LEU A 340 -6.42 -32.68 -1.47
CA LEU A 340 -6.51 -31.57 -0.53
C LEU A 340 -7.57 -31.82 0.56
N MET A 341 -8.70 -32.41 0.19
CA MET A 341 -9.76 -32.80 1.13
C MET A 341 -9.29 -33.91 2.08
N ALA A 342 -8.67 -34.97 1.55
CA ALA A 342 -8.14 -36.07 2.36
C ALA A 342 -7.10 -35.60 3.38
N TYR A 343 -6.15 -34.73 2.97
CA TYR A 343 -5.17 -34.15 3.88
C TYR A 343 -5.77 -33.10 4.83
N SER A 344 -6.86 -32.43 4.47
CA SER A 344 -7.57 -31.50 5.36
C SER A 344 -8.28 -32.23 6.51
N LEU A 345 -8.86 -33.42 6.24
CA LEU A 345 -9.53 -34.23 7.26
C LEU A 345 -8.60 -34.67 8.40
N ILE A 346 -7.30 -34.78 8.13
CA ILE A 346 -6.26 -35.14 9.12
C ILE A 346 -5.45 -33.92 9.58
N LEU A 347 -5.93 -32.69 9.34
CA LEU A 347 -5.25 -31.41 9.65
C LEU A 347 -3.81 -31.30 9.08
N SER A 348 -3.55 -31.96 7.95
CA SER A 348 -2.23 -32.05 7.30
C SER A 348 -2.18 -31.36 5.94
N CYS A 349 -3.19 -30.55 5.58
CA CYS A 349 -3.25 -29.86 4.30
C CYS A 349 -2.06 -28.91 4.07
N CYS A 350 -1.55 -28.25 5.12
CA CYS A 350 -0.36 -27.41 5.06
C CYS A 350 0.92 -28.23 4.79
N CYS A 351 0.99 -29.47 5.29
CA CYS A 351 2.11 -30.37 5.02
C CYS A 351 2.10 -30.88 3.57
N TYR A 352 0.90 -31.20 3.05
CA TYR A 352 0.72 -31.62 1.66
C TYR A 352 1.10 -30.50 0.68
N THR A 353 0.52 -29.31 0.86
CA THR A 353 0.80 -28.13 0.02
C THR A 353 2.26 -27.67 0.13
N CYS A 354 2.86 -27.71 1.32
CA CYS A 354 4.31 -27.49 1.51
C CYS A 354 5.17 -28.51 0.75
N CYS A 355 4.79 -29.80 0.74
CA CYS A 355 5.49 -30.82 -0.04
C CYS A 355 5.43 -30.52 -1.55
N ILE A 356 4.29 -30.04 -2.05
CA ILE A 356 4.14 -29.60 -3.45
C ILE A 356 5.01 -28.37 -3.72
N ARG A 357 5.00 -27.34 -2.87
CA ARG A 357 5.89 -26.18 -2.97
C ARG A 357 7.36 -26.57 -3.03
N ARG A 358 7.78 -27.49 -2.18
CA ARG A 358 9.15 -28.00 -2.15
C ARG A 358 9.52 -28.70 -3.46
N LYS A 359 8.61 -29.49 -4.02
CA LYS A 359 8.80 -30.13 -5.34
C LYS A 359 8.89 -29.07 -6.43
N LEU A 360 7.99 -28.09 -6.45
CA LEU A 360 7.97 -26.97 -7.39
C LEU A 360 9.30 -26.20 -7.38
N ARG A 361 9.82 -25.83 -6.21
CA ARG A 361 11.12 -25.15 -6.10
C ARG A 361 12.27 -25.97 -6.65
N ARG A 362 12.25 -27.30 -6.48
CA ARG A 362 13.29 -28.18 -7.04
C ARG A 362 13.19 -28.23 -8.56
N THR A 363 11.99 -28.38 -9.10
CA THR A 363 11.75 -28.40 -10.54
C THR A 363 12.14 -27.09 -11.21
N LEU A 364 11.87 -25.95 -10.56
CA LEU A 364 12.16 -24.61 -11.07
C LEU A 364 13.52 -24.04 -10.62
N ASN A 365 14.35 -24.83 -9.90
CA ASN A 365 15.65 -24.42 -9.36
C ASN A 365 15.65 -23.12 -8.51
N ILE A 366 14.62 -22.97 -7.67
CA ILE A 366 14.39 -21.80 -6.81
C ILE A 366 15.00 -21.98 -5.42
N LYS A 367 15.73 -20.96 -4.92
CA LYS A 367 16.30 -20.95 -3.57
C LYS A 367 15.20 -20.95 -2.48
N GLY A 368 15.37 -21.75 -1.42
CA GLY A 368 14.44 -21.78 -0.29
C GLY A 368 14.72 -22.91 0.70
N GLY A 369 14.15 -22.81 1.90
CA GLY A 369 14.35 -23.74 3.01
C GLY A 369 13.08 -24.53 3.37
N LEU A 370 13.27 -25.72 3.97
CA LEU A 370 12.18 -26.56 4.50
C LEU A 370 11.28 -25.81 5.49
N PHE A 371 11.91 -25.08 6.42
CA PHE A 371 11.20 -24.30 7.44
C PHE A 371 10.44 -23.10 6.85
N ASP A 372 11.03 -22.45 5.84
CA ASP A 372 10.44 -21.29 5.16
C ASP A 372 9.19 -21.68 4.34
N ASP A 373 9.24 -22.80 3.62
CA ASP A 373 8.10 -23.34 2.88
C ASP A 373 6.96 -23.76 3.81
N PHE A 374 7.29 -24.37 4.96
CA PHE A 374 6.30 -24.80 5.94
C PHE A 374 5.62 -23.59 6.61
N LEU A 375 6.39 -22.59 7.04
CA LEU A 375 5.85 -21.36 7.62
C LEU A 375 4.98 -20.58 6.63
N SER A 376 5.35 -20.55 5.34
CA SER A 376 4.57 -19.91 4.28
C SER A 376 3.15 -20.47 4.18
N HIS A 377 3.02 -21.81 4.16
CA HIS A 377 1.72 -22.49 4.07
C HIS A 377 0.96 -22.52 5.41
N LEU A 378 1.66 -22.51 6.55
CA LEU A 378 1.05 -22.44 7.88
C LEU A 378 0.45 -21.06 8.17
N MET A 379 1.10 -19.97 7.75
CA MET A 379 0.67 -18.60 8.02
C MET A 379 -0.43 -18.12 7.06
N CYS A 380 -0.35 -18.43 5.77
CA CYS A 380 -1.47 -18.28 4.81
C CYS A 380 -1.21 -19.11 3.55
N CYS A 381 -1.76 -20.33 3.56
CA CYS A 381 -1.80 -21.24 2.41
C CYS A 381 -2.31 -20.56 1.13
N CYS A 382 -3.30 -19.67 1.26
CA CYS A 382 -3.80 -18.78 0.22
C CYS A 382 -2.71 -18.01 -0.56
N CYS A 383 -1.89 -17.25 0.17
CA CYS A 383 -0.84 -16.42 -0.42
C CYS A 383 0.29 -17.28 -0.98
N ALA A 384 0.63 -18.38 -0.30
CA ALA A 384 1.65 -19.30 -0.77
C ALA A 384 1.28 -19.93 -2.12
N LEU A 385 0.03 -20.38 -2.27
CA LEU A 385 -0.48 -20.93 -3.53
C LEU A 385 -0.55 -19.86 -4.65
N VAL A 386 -0.94 -18.63 -4.34
CA VAL A 386 -0.94 -17.54 -5.33
C VAL A 386 0.48 -17.19 -5.79
N GLN A 387 1.44 -17.12 -4.87
CA GLN A 387 2.85 -16.89 -5.22
C GLN A 387 3.39 -18.01 -6.11
N GLU A 388 3.10 -19.27 -5.78
CA GLU A 388 3.50 -20.44 -6.56
C GLU A 388 2.90 -20.44 -7.97
N TRP A 389 1.62 -20.11 -8.09
CA TRP A 389 0.95 -19.99 -9.39
C TRP A 389 1.61 -18.94 -10.29
N ARG A 390 1.93 -17.76 -9.75
CA ARG A 390 2.61 -16.70 -10.51
C ARG A 390 3.98 -17.12 -10.99
N GLU A 391 4.71 -17.84 -10.15
CA GLU A 391 6.04 -18.32 -10.50
C GLU A 391 5.99 -19.35 -11.65
N VAL A 392 4.96 -20.19 -11.68
CA VAL A 392 4.68 -21.08 -12.81
C VAL A 392 4.40 -20.27 -14.08
N GLU A 393 3.52 -19.28 -14.00
CA GLU A 393 3.10 -18.50 -15.17
C GLU A 393 4.23 -17.68 -15.79
N ILE A 394 5.03 -17.00 -14.96
CA ILE A 394 6.19 -16.21 -15.41
C ILE A 394 7.22 -17.08 -16.15
N ARG A 395 7.43 -18.31 -15.68
CA ARG A 395 8.46 -19.21 -16.22
C ARG A 395 7.97 -20.01 -17.44
N GLU A 396 6.68 -20.35 -17.52
CA GLU A 396 6.06 -20.92 -18.71
C GLU A 396 6.10 -19.93 -19.89
N VAL A 397 5.82 -18.65 -19.65
CA VAL A 397 5.88 -17.59 -20.68
C VAL A 397 7.31 -17.39 -21.19
N LYS A 398 8.33 -17.47 -20.32
CA LYS A 398 9.75 -17.40 -20.74
C LYS A 398 10.20 -18.63 -21.53
N GLY A 399 9.67 -19.83 -21.25
CA GLY A 399 9.98 -21.06 -21.98
C GLY A 399 9.46 -21.08 -23.42
N SER A 400 8.29 -20.48 -23.66
CA SER A 400 7.66 -20.40 -24.99
C SER A 400 8.49 -19.60 -26.01
N HIS A 401 9.15 -18.51 -25.58
CA HIS A 401 9.97 -17.65 -26.45
C HIS A 401 11.30 -18.29 -26.91
N VAL A 402 11.69 -19.46 -26.40
CA VAL A 402 12.95 -20.16 -26.76
C VAL A 402 12.71 -21.29 -27.80
N THR A 403 11.47 -21.51 -28.23
CA THR A 403 11.17 -22.47 -29.30
C THR A 403 11.55 -21.87 -30.66
N LYS A 404 12.78 -22.15 -31.09
CA LYS A 404 13.41 -21.83 -32.38
C LYS A 404 12.40 -21.73 -33.54
N THR A 405 12.18 -20.51 -34.03
CA THR A 405 11.73 -20.28 -35.41
C THR A 405 12.92 -20.54 -36.34
N SER A 406 12.95 -21.72 -36.94
CA SER A 406 13.81 -22.00 -38.10
C SER A 406 13.27 -21.22 -39.31
N PRO A 407 14.09 -20.44 -40.03
CA PRO A 407 13.65 -19.83 -41.29
C PRO A 407 13.44 -20.93 -42.36
N PRO A 408 12.49 -20.78 -43.28
CA PRO A 408 12.26 -21.77 -44.33
C PRO A 408 13.45 -21.83 -45.30
N THR A 409 13.77 -23.04 -45.74
CA THR A 409 14.82 -23.36 -46.72
C THR A 409 14.53 -22.67 -48.06
N ILE A 410 15.49 -21.87 -48.53
CA ILE A 410 15.52 -21.28 -49.88
C ILE A 410 15.50 -22.43 -50.90
N GLN A 411 14.43 -22.53 -51.68
CA GLN A 411 14.39 -23.37 -52.88
C GLN A 411 14.91 -22.55 -54.07
N TYR A 412 15.97 -23.05 -54.70
CA TYR A 412 16.42 -22.55 -56.00
C TYR A 412 15.49 -23.08 -57.10
N ILE A 413 15.05 -22.20 -58.00
CA ILE A 413 14.38 -22.56 -59.24
C ILE A 413 15.49 -22.86 -60.26
N GLU A 414 15.60 -24.11 -60.70
CA GLU A 414 16.31 -24.46 -61.93
C GLU A 414 15.38 -24.21 -63.12
N TYR A 415 15.95 -23.61 -64.17
CA TYR A 415 15.29 -23.21 -65.42
C TYR A 415 14.86 -24.39 -66.29
#